data_AF-A0A521K6N0-F1
#
_entry.id   AF-A0A521K6N0-F1
#
_cell.length_a   1.000
_cell.length_b   1.000
_cell.length_c   1.000
_cell.angle_alpha   90.00
_cell.angle_beta   90.00
_cell.angle_gamma   90.00
#
_symmetry.space_group_name_H-M   'P 1'
#
loop_
_entity.id
_entity.type
_entity.pdbx_description
1 polymer ?
#
loop_
_entity_poly.entity_id
_entity_poly.type
_entity_poly.pdbx_seq_one_letter_code
_entity_poly.pdbx_strand_id
1 'polypeptide(L)'
;MKDLFKIGFIGISALAPFAVFAADVENGLTKIGDLINQATPIIVALALLAFFWGLVTYIFQSGDAEKRKKGLSIMIWGVIALFVMLSIFGIINALQDTLDVGSGTVTTPTINTDTGVGTQGR
;
A
#
# COMPACT_ATOMS: atom_id res chain seq x y z
N MET A 1 -45.53 -22.17 -9.75
CA MET A 1 -44.06 -22.16 -9.53
C MET A 1 -43.26 -21.40 -10.59
N LYS A 2 -43.80 -21.17 -11.80
CA LYS A 2 -43.06 -20.48 -12.88
C LYS A 2 -42.96 -18.96 -12.68
N ASP A 3 -43.86 -18.34 -11.94
CA ASP A 3 -43.92 -16.87 -11.77
C ASP A 3 -43.02 -16.36 -10.62
N LEU A 4 -42.73 -17.22 -9.64
CA LEU A 4 -41.75 -16.95 -8.58
C LEU A 4 -40.32 -16.87 -9.12
N PHE A 5 -39.98 -17.68 -10.13
CA PHE A 5 -38.66 -17.65 -10.76
C PHE A 5 -38.44 -16.36 -11.58
N LYS A 6 -39.50 -15.84 -12.22
CA LYS A 6 -39.45 -14.57 -12.97
C LYS A 6 -39.27 -13.36 -12.04
N ILE A 7 -39.94 -13.37 -10.87
CA ILE A 7 -39.81 -12.30 -9.86
C ILE A 7 -38.43 -12.36 -9.17
N GLY A 8 -37.90 -13.56 -8.89
CA GLY A 8 -36.53 -13.72 -8.38
C GLY A 8 -35.46 -13.23 -9.35
N PHE A 9 -35.63 -13.46 -10.66
CA PHE A 9 -34.70 -13.00 -11.70
C PHE A 9 -34.72 -11.47 -11.88
N ILE A 10 -35.89 -10.83 -11.79
CA ILE A 10 -36.02 -9.35 -11.82
C ILE A 10 -35.42 -8.71 -10.56
N GLY A 11 -35.63 -9.32 -9.38
CA GLY A 11 -35.07 -8.85 -8.12
C GLY A 11 -33.54 -8.84 -8.10
N ILE A 12 -32.90 -9.89 -8.66
CA ILE A 12 -31.44 -9.97 -8.77
C ILE A 12 -30.89 -8.98 -9.81
N SER A 13 -31.58 -8.79 -10.95
CA SER A 13 -31.19 -7.82 -11.97
C SER A 13 -31.28 -6.37 -11.48
N ALA A 14 -32.17 -6.06 -10.55
CA ALA A 14 -32.28 -4.72 -9.95
C ALA A 14 -31.14 -4.42 -8.95
N LEU A 15 -30.50 -5.45 -8.39
CA LEU A 15 -29.33 -5.35 -7.51
C LEU A 15 -28.00 -5.33 -8.27
N ALA A 16 -27.97 -5.79 -9.52
CA ALA A 16 -26.77 -5.82 -10.37
C ALA A 16 -26.08 -4.45 -10.53
N PRO A 17 -26.79 -3.31 -10.73
CA PRO A 17 -26.16 -2.00 -10.80
C PRO A 17 -25.45 -1.62 -9.50
N PHE A 18 -26.04 -1.94 -8.35
CA PHE A 18 -25.47 -1.65 -7.03
C PHE A 18 -24.20 -2.49 -6.78
N ALA A 19 -24.16 -3.72 -7.26
CA ALA A 19 -22.97 -4.56 -7.20
C ALA A 19 -21.83 -4.03 -8.10
N VAL A 20 -22.16 -3.50 -9.29
CA VAL A 20 -21.18 -2.83 -10.17
C VAL A 20 -20.64 -1.55 -9.51
N PHE A 21 -21.50 -0.73 -8.90
CA PHE A 21 -21.06 0.44 -8.13
C PHE A 21 -20.17 0.08 -6.93
N ALA A 22 -20.49 -0.98 -6.20
CA ALA A 22 -19.65 -1.47 -5.10
C ALA A 22 -18.28 -1.96 -5.61
N ALA A 23 -18.26 -2.70 -6.73
CA ALA A 23 -17.04 -3.14 -7.38
C ALA A 23 -16.18 -1.97 -7.90
N ASP A 24 -16.78 -0.91 -8.45
CA ASP A 24 -16.04 0.28 -8.88
C ASP A 24 -15.39 1.03 -7.71
N VAL A 25 -16.04 1.08 -6.54
CA VAL A 25 -15.46 1.68 -5.32
C VAL A 25 -14.31 0.82 -4.79
N GLU A 26 -14.47 -0.51 -4.76
CA GLU A 26 -13.39 -1.44 -4.39
C GLU A 26 -12.20 -1.33 -5.36
N ASN A 27 -12.47 -1.26 -6.66
CA ASN A 27 -11.47 -1.10 -7.71
C ASN A 27 -10.77 0.28 -7.63
N GLY A 28 -11.50 1.33 -7.26
CA GLY A 28 -10.93 2.66 -7.07
C GLY A 28 -10.02 2.73 -5.85
N LEU A 29 -10.45 2.17 -4.72
CA LEU A 29 -9.70 2.21 -3.47
C LEU A 29 -8.43 1.35 -3.52
N THR A 30 -8.51 0.17 -4.14
CA THR A 30 -7.35 -0.69 -4.40
C THR A 30 -6.36 -0.01 -5.34
N LYS A 31 -6.81 0.61 -6.44
CA LYS A 31 -5.93 1.38 -7.34
C LYS A 31 -5.22 2.54 -6.66
N ILE A 32 -5.88 3.26 -5.77
CA ILE A 32 -5.26 4.35 -4.99
C ILE A 32 -4.20 3.78 -4.04
N GLY A 33 -4.52 2.68 -3.35
CA GLY A 33 -3.57 1.98 -2.49
C GLY A 33 -2.32 1.52 -3.24
N ASP A 34 -2.50 0.89 -4.40
CA ASP A 34 -1.40 0.43 -5.26
C ASP A 34 -0.53 1.59 -5.75
N LEU A 35 -1.16 2.71 -6.14
CA LEU A 35 -0.45 3.90 -6.57
C LEU A 35 0.39 4.50 -5.45
N ILE A 36 -0.14 4.56 -4.22
CA ILE A 36 0.59 5.07 -3.04
C ILE A 36 1.74 4.12 -2.68
N ASN A 37 1.52 2.81 -2.71
CA ASN A 37 2.55 1.79 -2.45
C ASN A 37 3.69 1.88 -3.48
N GLN A 38 3.38 2.15 -4.74
CA GLN A 38 4.38 2.33 -5.79
C GLN A 38 5.08 3.70 -5.72
N ALA A 39 4.36 4.77 -5.37
CA ALA A 39 4.90 6.12 -5.29
C ALA A 39 5.81 6.33 -4.07
N THR A 40 5.51 5.68 -2.95
CA THR A 40 6.27 5.77 -1.69
C THR A 40 7.79 5.59 -1.90
N PRO A 41 8.29 4.46 -2.44
CA PRO A 41 9.73 4.24 -2.59
C PRO A 41 10.38 5.28 -3.51
N ILE A 42 9.65 5.78 -4.50
CA ILE A 42 10.13 6.83 -5.42
C ILE A 42 10.33 8.13 -4.65
N ILE A 43 9.38 8.53 -3.80
CA ILE A 43 9.49 9.76 -3.00
C ILE A 43 10.65 9.66 -2.01
N VAL A 44 10.82 8.51 -1.36
CA VAL A 44 11.97 8.27 -0.45
C VAL A 44 13.29 8.41 -1.21
N ALA A 45 13.41 7.83 -2.40
CA ALA A 45 14.60 7.95 -3.24
C ALA A 45 14.88 9.41 -3.63
N LEU A 46 13.85 10.18 -3.99
CA LEU A 46 14.00 11.61 -4.30
C LEU A 46 14.41 12.44 -3.07
N ALA A 47 13.85 12.14 -1.89
CA ALA A 47 14.23 12.80 -0.64
C ALA A 47 15.70 12.53 -0.27
N LEU A 48 16.17 11.28 -0.45
CA LEU A 48 17.58 10.93 -0.29
C LEU A 48 18.47 11.69 -1.28
N LEU A 49 18.04 11.79 -2.54
CA LEU A 49 18.80 12.52 -3.56
C LEU A 49 18.91 14.01 -3.24
N ALA A 50 17.84 14.64 -2.77
CA ALA A 50 17.84 16.03 -2.32
C ALA A 50 18.74 16.25 -1.08
N PHE A 51 18.74 15.30 -0.14
CA PHE A 51 19.65 15.32 0.99
C PHE A 51 21.12 15.25 0.54
N PHE A 52 21.47 14.33 -0.37
CA PHE A 52 22.82 14.25 -0.93
C PHE A 52 23.20 15.50 -1.70
N TRP A 53 22.27 16.12 -2.43
CA TRP A 53 22.52 17.39 -3.11
C TRP A 53 22.88 18.51 -2.14
N GLY A 54 22.18 18.59 -1.00
CA GLY A 54 22.50 19.51 0.10
C GLY A 54 23.88 19.24 0.70
N LEU A 55 24.22 17.96 0.93
CA LEU A 55 25.51 17.53 1.48
C LEU A 55 26.68 17.89 0.56
N VAL A 56 26.57 17.55 -0.73
CA VAL A 56 27.58 17.88 -1.75
C VAL A 56 27.76 19.39 -1.82
N THR A 57 26.66 20.16 -1.89
CA THR A 57 26.69 21.63 -1.89
C THR A 57 27.42 22.17 -0.65
N TYR A 58 27.13 21.63 0.53
CA TYR A 58 27.75 22.04 1.79
C TYR A 58 29.26 21.76 1.84
N ILE A 59 29.71 20.60 1.35
CA ILE A 59 31.12 20.21 1.35
C ILE A 59 31.93 21.00 0.31
N PHE A 60 31.45 21.07 -0.93
CA PHE A 60 32.18 21.70 -2.04
C PHE A 60 32.19 23.23 -1.97
N GLN A 61 31.23 23.86 -1.31
CA GLN A 61 31.12 25.32 -1.20
C GLN A 61 31.59 25.82 0.18
N SER A 62 32.44 25.05 0.85
CA SER A 62 32.97 25.33 2.19
C SER A 62 33.77 26.64 2.31
N GLY A 63 34.25 27.19 1.20
CA GLY A 63 34.97 28.47 1.13
C GLY A 63 34.08 29.73 1.06
N ASP A 64 32.76 29.59 0.91
CA ASP A 64 31.82 30.69 0.79
C ASP A 64 30.73 30.55 1.86
N ALA A 65 30.76 31.42 2.87
CA ALA A 65 29.90 31.34 4.06
C ALA A 65 28.40 31.40 3.71
N GLU A 66 28.03 32.13 2.66
CA GLU A 66 26.64 32.31 2.26
C GLU A 66 26.09 31.03 1.60
N LYS A 67 26.88 30.45 0.69
CA LYS A 67 26.55 29.17 0.03
C LYS A 67 26.56 28.00 1.00
N ARG A 68 27.46 28.03 1.98
CA ARG A 68 27.51 27.03 3.05
C ARG A 68 26.25 27.03 3.89
N LYS A 69 25.73 28.21 4.26
CA LYS A 69 24.46 28.36 4.98
C LYS A 69 23.28 27.81 4.16
N LYS A 70 23.27 28.06 2.85
CA LYS A 70 22.26 27.53 1.93
C LYS A 70 22.29 26.01 1.82
N GLY A 71 23.47 25.41 1.68
CA GLY A 71 23.65 23.95 1.68
C GLY A 71 23.21 23.30 3.00
N LEU A 72 23.51 23.95 4.14
CA LEU A 72 23.04 23.54 5.47
C LEU A 72 21.52 23.55 5.58
N SER A 73 20.85 24.62 5.11
CA SER A 73 19.39 24.68 5.10
C SER A 73 18.79 23.55 4.26
N ILE A 74 19.28 23.31 3.05
CA ILE A 74 18.78 22.23 2.18
C ILE A 74 18.98 20.86 2.84
N MET A 75 20.14 20.63 3.46
CA MET A 75 20.42 19.40 4.19
C MET A 75 19.44 19.19 5.35
N ILE A 76 19.21 20.20 6.19
CA ILE A 76 18.31 20.11 7.34
C ILE A 76 16.86 19.83 6.87
N TRP A 77 16.39 20.54 5.84
CA TRP A 77 15.07 20.29 5.26
C TRP A 77 14.95 18.88 4.68
N GLY A 78 16.00 18.38 4.02
CA GLY A 78 16.06 17.01 3.52
C GLY A 78 16.01 15.96 4.65
N VAL A 79 16.76 16.17 5.75
CA VAL A 79 16.75 15.27 6.91
C VAL A 79 15.37 15.26 7.57
N ILE A 80 14.74 16.41 7.75
CA ILE A 80 13.39 16.50 8.35
C ILE A 80 12.39 15.74 7.48
N ALA A 81 12.41 15.93 6.16
CA ALA A 81 11.54 15.22 5.25
C ALA A 81 11.75 13.70 5.31
N LEU A 82 13.01 13.24 5.31
CA LEU A 82 13.36 11.82 5.45
C LEU A 82 12.92 11.25 6.80
N PHE A 83 13.14 11.98 7.88
CA PHE A 83 12.76 11.56 9.22
C PHE A 83 11.25 11.36 9.34
N VAL A 84 10.44 12.32 8.89
CA VAL A 84 8.98 12.20 8.93
C VAL A 84 8.51 11.03 8.07
N MET A 85 9.05 10.89 6.85
CA MET A 85 8.66 9.82 5.92
C MET A 85 8.97 8.43 6.50
N LEU A 86 10.19 8.23 7.02
CA LEU A 86 10.62 6.96 7.63
C LEU A 86 9.91 6.70 8.96
N SER A 87 9.63 7.75 9.75
CA SER A 87 8.94 7.61 11.02
C SER A 87 7.52 7.10 10.83
N ILE A 88 6.78 7.62 9.84
CA ILE A 88 5.41 7.18 9.56
C ILE A 88 5.42 5.71 9.11
N PHE A 89 6.29 5.35 8.16
CA PHE A 89 6.42 3.95 7.71
C PHE A 89 6.88 3.00 8.82
N GLY A 90 7.85 3.42 9.63
CA GLY A 90 8.35 2.65 10.76
C GLY A 90 7.26 2.37 11.79
N ILE A 91 6.44 3.38 12.11
CA ILE A 91 5.32 3.22 13.04
C ILE A 91 4.23 2.34 12.43
N ILE A 92 3.87 2.53 11.15
CA ILE A 92 2.86 1.70 10.48
C ILE A 92 3.28 0.22 10.47
N ASN A 93 4.54 -0.08 10.16
CA ASN A 93 5.05 -1.45 10.19
C ASN A 93 5.10 -2.01 11.62
N ALA A 94 5.61 -1.23 12.58
CA ALA A 94 5.64 -1.66 13.98
C ALA A 94 4.24 -1.95 14.53
N LEU A 95 3.24 -1.16 14.13
CA LEU A 95 1.85 -1.37 14.53
C LEU A 95 1.24 -2.59 13.87
N GLN A 96 1.54 -2.84 12.58
CA GLN A 96 1.11 -4.06 11.89
C GLN A 96 1.67 -5.32 12.57
N ASP A 97 2.97 -5.30 12.91
CA ASP A 97 3.62 -6.41 13.58
C ASP A 97 3.07 -6.62 15.01
N THR A 98 2.82 -5.53 15.73
CA THR A 98 2.30 -5.60 17.12
C THR A 98 0.86 -6.10 17.18
N LEU A 99 0.04 -5.75 16.19
CA LEU A 99 -1.36 -6.16 16.12
C LEU A 99 -1.59 -7.43 15.29
N ASP A 100 -0.53 -8.00 14.70
CA ASP A 100 -0.58 -9.13 13.76
C ASP A 100 -1.57 -8.90 12.59
N VAL A 101 -1.72 -7.64 12.19
CA VAL A 101 -2.63 -7.21 11.10
C VAL A 101 -1.85 -7.07 9.79
N GLY A 102 -1.07 -8.10 9.44
CA GLY A 102 -0.31 -8.14 8.20
C GLY A 102 -0.80 -9.27 7.30
N SER A 103 -1.54 -8.93 6.23
CA SER A 103 -1.96 -9.82 5.12
C SER A 103 -1.96 -11.32 5.45
N GLY A 104 -2.70 -11.71 6.49
CA GLY A 104 -2.94 -13.11 6.77
C GLY A 104 -3.74 -13.64 5.60
N THR A 105 -3.18 -14.59 4.86
CA THR A 105 -4.00 -15.47 4.04
C THR A 105 -5.01 -16.06 5.02
N VAL A 106 -6.24 -15.56 4.99
CA VAL A 106 -7.34 -16.19 5.71
C VAL A 106 -7.54 -17.53 5.02
N THR A 107 -6.76 -18.53 5.43
CA THR A 107 -7.05 -19.93 5.17
C THR A 107 -8.34 -20.18 5.90
N THR A 108 -9.44 -19.94 5.19
CA THR A 108 -10.75 -20.37 5.62
C THR A 108 -10.63 -21.86 5.92
N PRO A 109 -11.17 -22.33 7.05
CA PRO A 109 -11.13 -23.75 7.38
C PRO A 109 -11.79 -24.51 6.24
N THR A 110 -10.97 -25.17 5.43
CA THR A 110 -11.46 -26.18 4.49
C THR A 110 -11.54 -27.46 5.28
N ILE A 111 -12.70 -28.11 5.25
CA ILE A 111 -12.78 -29.48 5.74
C ILE A 111 -11.91 -30.28 4.78
N ASN A 112 -10.77 -30.77 5.25
CA ASN A 112 -10.04 -31.84 4.58
C ASN A 112 -11.03 -33.00 4.48
N THR A 113 -11.70 -33.10 3.34
CA THR A 113 -12.48 -34.28 3.00
C THR A 113 -11.45 -35.32 2.62
N ASP A 114 -10.84 -35.93 3.64
CA ASP A 114 -10.29 -37.27 3.52
C ASP A 114 -11.48 -38.20 3.23
N THR A 115 -11.98 -38.10 2.00
CA THR A 115 -12.69 -39.19 1.39
C THR A 115 -11.60 -40.19 1.08
N GLY A 116 -11.37 -41.10 2.03
CA GLY A 116 -10.56 -42.30 1.87
C GLY A 116 -11.13 -43.24 0.80
N VAL A 117 -11.49 -42.72 -0.36
CA VAL A 117 -11.79 -43.49 -1.56
C VAL A 117 -10.45 -43.79 -2.21
N GLY A 118 -9.90 -44.93 -1.76
CA GLY A 118 -8.63 -45.48 -2.21
C GLY A 118 -8.54 -45.53 -3.73
N THR A 119 -7.71 -44.65 -4.28
CA THR A 119 -7.12 -44.80 -5.60
C THR A 119 -5.69 -45.30 -5.44
N GLN A 120 -5.56 -46.50 -4.89
CA GLN A 120 -4.35 -47.31 -4.97
C GLN A 120 -4.77 -48.71 -5.41
N GLY A 121 -4.65 -48.96 -6.70
CA GLY A 121 -4.73 -50.30 -7.28
C GLY A 121 -5.85 -50.51 -8.27
N ARG A 122 -5.61 -50.14 -9.54
CA ARG A 122 -5.75 -51.00 -10.72
C ARG A 122 -4.82 -50.49 -11.81
#